data_AF-A0A3B9ZM97-F1
#
_entry.id   AF-A0A3B9ZM97-F1
#
_cell.length_a   1.000
_cell.length_b   1.000
_cell.length_c   1.000
_cell.angle_alpha   90.00
_cell.angle_beta   90.00
_cell.angle_gamma   90.00
#
_symmetry.space_group_name_H-M   'P 1'
#
loop_
_entity.id
_entity.type
_entity.pdbx_description
1 polymer ?
#
loop_
_entity_poly.entity_id
_entity_poly.type
_entity_poly.pdbx_seq_one_letter_code
_entity_poly.pdbx_strand_id
1 'polypeptide(L)'
;MKLGYIVKKSKYHLLFSVLPVVILVGAFKVGAHLLNWEVIPKEMTSFFPSILTGIIFILGFLLAGVVTDYKESEKIPNEIAASLFALWQEADYLKSISNLKSAETAMAKVKRFIPLLKHDFFILQNDKIAQLLDSLSADIIEIGKEGAAPNYVMRMKTEVASLKKTVNRISVIRNTDFIPSVFISIQAIAIVFLTVYCLLNVDPWWGGLILVNIFTFVIFSILFLIKDMEDPFGYDGTDELKSDEISLEVLDNLQKEFDQKTN
;
A
#
# COMPACT_ATOMS: atom_id res chain seq x y z
N MET A 1 -25.92 0.49 19.94
CA MET A 1 -24.80 0.14 20.83
C MET A 1 -23.76 -0.60 20.00
N LYS A 2 -22.80 0.13 19.42
CA LYS A 2 -21.73 -0.45 18.60
C LYS A 2 -20.59 -0.86 19.53
N LEU A 3 -20.61 -2.09 20.02
CA LEU A 3 -19.37 -2.82 20.39
C LEU A 3 -18.67 -3.15 19.06
N GLY A 4 -17.37 -3.02 18.85
CA GLY A 4 -16.25 -2.92 19.78
C GLY A 4 -15.08 -3.65 19.09
N TYR A 5 -13.87 -3.15 19.32
CA TYR A 5 -12.56 -3.60 18.81
C TYR A 5 -12.13 -3.05 17.45
N ILE A 6 -11.55 -1.85 17.49
CA ILE A 6 -10.42 -1.49 16.62
C ILE A 6 -9.27 -2.39 17.06
N VAL A 7 -9.02 -3.45 16.30
CA VAL A 7 -7.92 -4.37 16.53
C VAL A 7 -6.68 -3.73 15.95
N LYS A 8 -5.74 -3.34 16.82
CA LYS A 8 -4.34 -3.11 16.43
C LYS A 8 -3.90 -4.32 15.61
N LYS A 9 -3.69 -4.18 14.29
CA LYS A 9 -3.19 -5.28 13.44
C LYS A 9 -1.82 -5.69 13.99
N SER A 10 -1.81 -6.71 14.83
CA SER A 10 -0.60 -7.35 15.34
C SER A 10 0.20 -7.88 14.14
N LYS A 11 1.53 -8.04 14.27
CA LYS A 11 2.36 -8.72 13.27
C LYS A 11 1.81 -10.10 12.86
N TYR A 12 0.96 -10.69 13.70
CA TYR A 12 0.31 -11.98 13.49
C TYR A 12 -1.11 -11.90 12.92
N HIS A 13 -1.63 -10.71 12.60
CA HIS A 13 -3.01 -10.52 12.14
C HIS A 13 -3.32 -11.37 10.90
N LEU A 14 -2.38 -11.44 9.94
CA LEU A 14 -2.54 -12.28 8.75
C LEU A 14 -2.68 -13.76 9.13
N LEU A 15 -1.87 -14.27 10.06
CA LEU A 15 -1.97 -15.66 10.51
C LEU A 15 -3.35 -15.95 11.11
N PHE A 16 -3.85 -15.06 11.97
CA PHE A 16 -5.18 -15.23 12.57
C PHE A 16 -6.31 -15.07 11.55
N SER A 17 -6.12 -14.24 10.52
CA SER A 17 -7.11 -14.04 9.45
C SER A 17 -7.29 -15.28 8.57
N VAL A 18 -6.25 -16.10 8.42
CA VAL A 18 -6.29 -17.33 7.60
C VAL A 18 -6.94 -18.50 8.34
N LEU A 19 -6.87 -18.54 9.68
CA LEU A 19 -7.39 -19.66 10.47
C LEU A 19 -8.88 -20.01 10.21
N PRO A 20 -9.82 -19.05 10.11
CA PRO A 20 -11.21 -19.35 9.78
C PRO A 20 -11.36 -20.08 8.43
N VAL A 21 -10.55 -19.72 7.43
CA VAL A 21 -10.58 -20.35 6.11
C VAL A 21 -10.06 -21.78 6.21
N VAL A 22 -8.96 -22.01 6.94
CA VAL A 22 -8.40 -23.34 7.19
C VAL A 22 -9.43 -24.23 7.90
N ILE A 23 -10.07 -23.72 8.97
CA ILE A 23 -11.10 -24.45 9.70
C ILE A 23 -12.28 -24.81 8.78
N LEU A 24 -12.72 -23.86 7.94
CA LEU A 24 -13.83 -24.08 7.00
C LEU A 24 -13.50 -25.18 5.99
N VAL A 25 -12.32 -25.12 5.36
CA VAL A 25 -11.90 -26.13 4.37
C VAL A 25 -11.66 -27.49 5.04
N GLY A 26 -11.05 -27.51 6.22
CA GLY A 26 -10.89 -28.72 7.02
C GLY A 26 -12.24 -29.35 7.40
N ALA A 27 -13.21 -28.54 7.84
CA ALA A 27 -14.56 -29.01 8.13
C ALA A 27 -15.25 -29.57 6.87
N PHE A 28 -15.03 -28.95 5.70
CA PHE A 28 -15.51 -29.47 4.43
C PHE A 28 -14.90 -30.84 4.09
N LYS A 29 -13.60 -31.04 4.32
CA LYS A 29 -12.94 -32.37 4.16
C LYS A 29 -13.53 -33.42 5.10
N VAL A 30 -13.78 -33.05 6.36
CA VAL A 30 -14.44 -33.95 7.34
C VAL A 30 -15.85 -34.31 6.87
N GLY A 31 -16.64 -33.32 6.44
CA GLY A 31 -17.97 -33.54 5.90
C GLY A 31 -17.96 -34.47 4.69
N ALA A 32 -17.03 -34.26 3.75
CA ALA A 32 -16.87 -35.10 2.57
C ALA A 32 -16.58 -36.57 2.94
N HIS A 33 -15.75 -36.80 3.96
CA HIS A 33 -15.46 -38.16 4.43
C HIS A 33 -16.64 -38.81 5.13
N LEU A 34 -17.31 -38.11 6.05
CA LEU A 34 -18.47 -38.63 6.78
C LEU A 34 -19.63 -38.99 5.84
N LEU A 35 -19.78 -38.26 4.75
CA LEU A 35 -20.82 -38.48 3.74
C LEU A 35 -20.39 -39.43 2.61
N ASN A 36 -19.17 -39.97 2.66
CA ASN A 36 -18.56 -40.79 1.60
C ASN A 36 -18.56 -40.10 0.22
N TRP A 37 -18.38 -38.78 0.19
CA TRP A 37 -18.28 -37.96 -1.02
C TRP A 37 -16.86 -37.94 -1.61
N GLU A 38 -15.94 -38.73 -1.06
CA GLU A 38 -14.57 -38.90 -1.57
C GLU A 38 -14.55 -39.77 -2.84
N VAL A 39 -15.21 -39.27 -3.89
CA VAL A 39 -15.46 -39.96 -5.16
C VAL A 39 -14.26 -39.92 -6.11
N ILE A 40 -13.30 -39.02 -5.86
CA ILE A 40 -12.14 -38.88 -6.74
C ILE A 40 -11.10 -39.96 -6.37
N PRO A 41 -10.64 -40.79 -7.35
CA PRO A 41 -9.73 -41.90 -7.08
C PRO A 41 -8.38 -41.44 -6.53
N LYS A 42 -7.81 -42.24 -5.62
CA LYS A 42 -6.55 -41.95 -4.93
C LYS A 42 -5.34 -41.87 -5.86
N GLU A 43 -5.40 -42.49 -7.04
CA GLU A 43 -4.34 -42.47 -8.05
C GLU A 43 -4.05 -41.03 -8.54
N MET A 44 -5.04 -40.15 -8.43
CA MET A 44 -4.93 -38.74 -8.80
C MET A 44 -4.15 -37.89 -7.79
N THR A 45 -3.83 -38.43 -6.60
CA THR A 45 -3.04 -37.73 -5.56
C THR A 45 -1.69 -37.24 -6.08
N SER A 46 -1.11 -37.97 -7.04
CA SER A 46 0.19 -37.65 -7.64
C SER A 46 0.24 -36.32 -8.42
N PHE A 47 -0.91 -35.81 -8.88
CA PHE A 47 -0.98 -34.55 -9.64
C PHE A 47 -1.01 -33.30 -8.75
N PHE A 48 -1.43 -33.44 -7.49
CA PHE A 48 -1.63 -32.29 -6.60
C PHE A 48 -0.36 -31.51 -6.27
N PRO A 49 0.80 -32.15 -5.98
CA PRO A 49 2.05 -31.43 -5.78
C PRO A 49 2.41 -30.57 -6.99
N SER A 50 2.27 -31.08 -8.21
CA SER A 50 2.58 -30.32 -9.43
C SER A 50 1.65 -29.13 -9.64
N ILE A 51 0.34 -29.30 -9.40
CA ILE A 51 -0.63 -28.20 -9.50
C ILE A 51 -0.35 -27.16 -8.40
N LEU A 52 -0.07 -27.60 -7.17
CA LEU A 52 0.28 -26.72 -6.05
C LEU A 52 1.53 -25.90 -6.36
N THR A 53 2.56 -26.51 -6.95
CA THR A 53 3.77 -25.79 -7.40
C THR A 53 3.40 -24.70 -8.41
N GLY A 54 2.52 -24.99 -9.37
CA GLY A 54 2.03 -24.00 -10.33
C GLY A 54 1.29 -22.83 -9.66
N ILE A 55 0.43 -23.12 -8.68
CA ILE A 55 -0.31 -22.11 -7.91
C ILE A 55 0.68 -21.23 -7.12
N ILE A 56 1.60 -21.85 -6.37
CA ILE A 56 2.59 -21.12 -5.56
C ILE A 56 3.51 -20.27 -6.45
N PHE A 57 3.90 -20.78 -7.62
CA PHE A 57 4.72 -20.05 -8.57
C PHE A 57 4.02 -18.77 -9.05
N ILE A 58 2.76 -18.87 -9.49
CA ILE A 58 1.96 -17.70 -9.91
C ILE A 58 1.77 -16.72 -8.76
N LEU A 59 1.41 -17.20 -7.58
CA LEU A 59 1.30 -16.37 -6.38
C LEU A 59 2.61 -15.66 -6.03
N GLY A 60 3.76 -16.33 -6.23
CA GLY A 60 5.08 -15.76 -6.04
C GLY A 60 5.37 -14.59 -7.00
N PHE A 61 4.98 -14.69 -8.28
CA PHE A 61 5.12 -13.56 -9.22
C PHE A 61 4.23 -12.38 -8.84
N LEU A 62 2.98 -12.65 -8.45
CA LEU A 62 2.07 -11.60 -8.00
C LEU A 62 2.61 -10.88 -6.77
N LEU A 63 3.09 -11.65 -5.78
CA LEU A 63 3.70 -11.09 -4.58
C LEU A 63 4.94 -10.26 -4.91
N ALA A 64 5.80 -10.71 -5.83
CA ALA A 64 6.97 -9.94 -6.25
C ALA A 64 6.60 -8.58 -6.87
N GLY A 65 5.52 -8.54 -7.64
CA GLY A 65 4.95 -7.31 -8.18
C GLY A 65 4.56 -6.32 -7.08
N VAL A 66 3.67 -6.75 -6.20
CA VAL A 66 3.15 -5.90 -5.11
C VAL A 66 4.25 -5.49 -4.12
N VAL A 67 5.23 -6.37 -3.83
CA VAL A 67 6.39 -6.02 -3.00
C VAL A 67 7.24 -4.91 -3.63
N THR A 68 7.34 -4.88 -4.96
CA THR A 68 8.08 -3.84 -5.67
C THR A 68 7.39 -2.49 -5.49
N ASP A 69 6.07 -2.43 -5.69
CA ASP A 69 5.26 -1.22 -5.52
C ASP A 69 5.25 -0.75 -4.05
N TYR A 70 5.22 -1.68 -3.10
CA TYR A 70 5.36 -1.39 -1.67
C TYR A 70 6.73 -0.76 -1.35
N LYS A 71 7.83 -1.35 -1.84
CA LYS A 71 9.19 -0.84 -1.62
C LYS A 71 9.43 0.52 -2.27
N GLU A 72 8.76 0.76 -3.39
CA GLU A 72 8.70 2.05 -4.05
C GLU A 72 7.94 3.07 -3.19
N SER A 73 6.81 2.66 -2.61
CA SER A 73 6.00 3.49 -1.71
C SER A 73 6.76 3.90 -0.45
N GLU A 74 7.56 3.02 0.16
CA GLU A 74 8.40 3.35 1.33
C GLU A 74 9.40 4.50 1.06
N LYS A 75 9.78 4.75 -0.20
CA LYS A 75 10.73 5.82 -0.56
C LYS A 75 10.04 7.18 -0.71
N ILE A 76 8.76 7.18 -1.08
CA ILE A 76 8.00 8.38 -1.44
C ILE A 76 7.97 9.44 -0.31
N PRO A 77 7.70 9.09 0.97
CA PRO A 77 7.68 10.09 2.04
C PRO A 77 9.00 10.85 2.17
N ASN A 78 10.14 10.15 2.00
CA ASN A 78 11.46 10.77 2.03
C ASN A 78 11.70 11.69 0.83
N GLU A 79 11.29 11.28 -0.38
CA GLU A 79 11.38 12.10 -1.59
C GLU A 79 10.58 13.40 -1.43
N ILE A 80 9.35 13.31 -0.91
CA ILE A 80 8.50 14.47 -0.62
C ILE A 80 9.16 15.37 0.42
N ALA A 81 9.63 14.79 1.53
CA ALA A 81 10.26 15.56 2.60
C ALA A 81 11.46 16.36 2.10
N ALA A 82 12.34 15.72 1.31
CA ALA A 82 13.52 16.36 0.74
C ALA A 82 13.15 17.55 -0.18
N SER A 83 12.20 17.36 -1.10
CA SER A 83 11.75 18.41 -2.00
C SER A 83 11.06 19.57 -1.28
N LEU A 84 10.21 19.28 -0.28
CA LEU A 84 9.57 20.32 0.54
C LEU A 84 10.60 21.11 1.35
N PHE A 85 11.57 20.44 1.96
CA PHE A 85 12.61 21.09 2.74
C PHE A 85 13.52 21.96 1.87
N ALA A 86 13.87 21.50 0.67
CA ALA A 86 14.63 22.29 -0.31
C ALA A 86 13.85 23.55 -0.74
N LEU A 87 12.56 23.41 -1.06
CA LEU A 87 11.70 24.55 -1.39
C LEU A 87 11.59 25.56 -0.25
N TRP A 88 11.40 25.06 0.97
CA TRP A 88 11.32 25.90 2.16
C TRP A 88 12.62 26.69 2.38
N GLN A 89 13.78 26.03 2.29
CA GLN A 89 15.09 26.69 2.46
C GLN A 89 15.34 27.78 1.42
N GLU A 90 15.05 27.51 0.14
CA GLU A 90 15.25 28.50 -0.92
C GLU A 90 14.31 29.71 -0.72
N ALA A 91 13.06 29.46 -0.32
CA ALA A 91 12.12 30.54 -0.03
C ALA A 91 12.51 31.35 1.22
N ASP A 92 12.99 30.69 2.29
CA ASP A 92 13.48 31.33 3.51
C ASP A 92 14.71 32.22 3.23
N TYR A 93 15.66 31.70 2.43
CA TYR A 93 16.81 32.45 1.97
C TYR A 93 16.41 33.72 1.21
N LEU A 94 15.51 33.60 0.22
CA LEU A 94 15.02 34.73 -0.57
C LEU A 94 14.23 35.74 0.27
N LYS A 95 13.47 35.28 1.28
CA LYS A 95 12.81 36.15 2.25
C LYS A 95 13.85 36.93 3.05
N SER A 96 14.88 36.28 3.58
CA SER A 96 15.89 36.93 4.43
C SER A 96 16.74 37.98 3.70
N ILE A 97 17.02 37.80 2.41
CA ILE A 97 17.92 38.68 1.66
C ILE A 97 17.18 39.74 0.85
N SER A 98 16.03 39.40 0.28
CA SER A 98 15.32 40.27 -0.67
C SER A 98 13.93 40.69 -0.18
N ASN A 99 13.48 40.20 0.98
CA ASN A 99 12.18 40.51 1.60
C ASN A 99 10.99 40.32 0.63
N LEU A 100 11.08 39.27 -0.19
CA LEU A 100 10.11 38.93 -1.23
C LEU A 100 8.81 38.42 -0.61
N LYS A 101 7.69 39.10 -0.88
CA LYS A 101 6.37 38.72 -0.37
C LYS A 101 5.90 37.37 -0.94
N SER A 102 6.27 37.10 -2.19
CA SER A 102 5.94 35.83 -2.84
C SER A 102 6.70 34.65 -2.21
N ALA A 103 7.89 34.88 -1.65
CA ALA A 103 8.63 33.84 -0.92
C ALA A 103 7.93 33.44 0.39
N GLU A 104 7.39 34.40 1.13
CA GLU A 104 6.59 34.13 2.34
C GLU A 104 5.32 33.34 2.02
N THR A 105 4.65 33.69 0.92
CA THR A 105 3.45 32.97 0.46
C THR A 105 3.80 31.53 0.05
N ALA A 106 4.92 31.34 -0.65
CA ALA A 106 5.42 30.01 -1.02
C ALA A 106 5.74 29.16 0.22
N MET A 107 6.41 29.73 1.24
CA MET A 107 6.68 29.03 2.50
C MET A 107 5.40 28.59 3.19
N ALA A 108 4.37 29.44 3.26
CA ALA A 108 3.08 29.08 3.85
C ALA A 108 2.41 27.91 3.09
N LYS A 109 2.50 27.89 1.76
CA LYS A 109 1.99 26.77 0.94
C LYS A 109 2.78 25.49 1.14
N VAL A 110 4.10 25.55 1.24
CA VAL A 110 4.96 24.39 1.55
C VAL A 110 4.55 23.75 2.88
N LYS A 111 4.29 24.56 3.91
CA LYS A 111 3.80 24.06 5.21
C LYS A 111 2.43 23.43 5.14
N ARG A 112 1.55 23.95 4.27
CA ARG A 112 0.21 23.38 4.08
C ARG A 112 0.22 22.06 3.31
N PHE A 113 1.34 21.71 2.65
CA PHE A 113 1.43 20.52 1.81
C PHE A 113 1.21 19.23 2.60
N ILE A 114 1.91 19.03 3.72
CA ILE A 114 1.85 17.77 4.48
C ILE A 114 0.45 17.52 5.06
N PRO A 115 -0.22 18.49 5.72
CA PRO A 115 -1.59 18.30 6.18
C PRO A 115 -2.58 18.00 5.06
N LEU A 116 -2.46 18.69 3.92
CA LEU A 116 -3.30 18.42 2.74
C LEU A 116 -3.02 17.04 2.14
N LEU A 117 -1.76 16.60 2.09
CA LEU A 117 -1.41 15.27 1.62
C LEU A 117 -2.03 14.19 2.54
N LYS A 118 -1.83 14.31 3.86
CA LYS A 118 -2.32 13.33 4.83
C LYS A 118 -3.84 13.23 4.86
N HIS A 119 -4.52 14.37 4.92
CA HIS A 119 -5.97 14.38 5.12
C HIS A 119 -6.74 14.40 3.78
N ASP A 120 -6.43 15.35 2.92
CA ASP A 120 -7.23 15.61 1.74
C ASP A 120 -6.92 14.64 0.58
N PHE A 121 -5.67 14.21 0.45
CA PHE A 121 -5.26 13.31 -0.64
C PHE A 121 -5.35 11.82 -0.26
N PHE A 122 -4.82 11.41 0.91
CA PHE A 122 -4.91 10.01 1.30
C PHE A 122 -6.32 9.59 1.73
N ILE A 123 -6.98 10.36 2.59
CA ILE A 123 -8.28 10.01 3.19
C ILE A 123 -9.44 10.46 2.30
N LEU A 124 -9.49 11.74 1.92
CA LEU A 124 -10.62 12.29 1.14
C LEU A 124 -10.51 12.08 -0.37
N GLN A 125 -9.35 11.64 -0.87
CA GLN A 125 -9.07 11.38 -2.29
C GLN A 125 -9.45 12.56 -3.21
N ASN A 126 -9.14 13.78 -2.79
CA ASN A 126 -9.45 14.98 -3.57
C ASN A 126 -8.22 15.59 -4.26
N ASP A 127 -8.46 16.44 -5.25
CA ASP A 127 -7.41 17.05 -6.08
C ASP A 127 -6.82 18.35 -5.49
N LYS A 128 -7.07 18.66 -4.21
CA LYS A 128 -6.57 19.92 -3.61
C LYS A 128 -5.05 20.00 -3.59
N ILE A 129 -4.35 18.85 -3.53
CA ILE A 129 -2.89 18.82 -3.59
C ILE A 129 -2.37 19.29 -4.96
N ALA A 130 -3.08 18.97 -6.05
CA ALA A 130 -2.75 19.43 -7.38
C ALA A 130 -2.94 20.94 -7.50
N GLN A 131 -4.06 21.46 -6.99
CA GLN A 131 -4.33 22.91 -6.93
C GLN A 131 -3.28 23.65 -6.10
N LEU A 132 -2.83 23.08 -4.97
CA LEU A 132 -1.76 23.65 -4.16
C LEU A 132 -0.45 23.73 -4.95
N LEU A 133 -0.07 22.66 -5.66
CA LEU A 133 1.15 22.62 -6.48
C LEU A 133 1.13 23.61 -7.65
N ASP A 134 -0.03 23.81 -8.28
CA ASP A 134 -0.20 24.85 -9.31
C ASP A 134 -0.08 26.24 -8.72
N SER A 135 -0.72 26.48 -7.57
CA SER A 135 -0.62 27.76 -6.87
C SER A 135 0.81 28.04 -6.36
N LEU A 136 1.58 27.01 -6.00
CA LEU A 136 2.98 27.13 -5.61
C LEU A 136 3.87 27.45 -6.83
N SER A 137 3.56 26.84 -7.98
CA SER A 137 4.22 27.16 -9.25
C SER A 137 4.03 28.64 -9.63
N ALA A 138 2.84 29.20 -9.39
CA ALA A 138 2.55 30.61 -9.63
C ALA A 138 3.40 31.53 -8.72
N ASP A 139 3.53 31.21 -7.43
CA ASP A 139 4.36 32.00 -6.51
C ASP A 139 5.83 32.00 -6.95
N ILE A 140 6.35 30.89 -7.45
CA ILE A 140 7.73 30.80 -7.94
C ILE A 140 7.95 31.70 -9.18
N ILE A 141 6.91 31.87 -10.02
CA ILE A 141 6.96 32.82 -11.13
C ILE A 141 7.01 34.26 -10.60
N GLU A 142 6.18 34.59 -9.60
CA GLU A 142 6.18 35.92 -8.98
C GLU A 142 7.50 36.23 -8.27
N ILE A 143 8.12 35.26 -7.57
CA ILE A 143 9.46 35.38 -6.99
C ILE A 143 10.49 35.83 -8.05
N GLY A 144 10.41 35.27 -9.26
CA GLY A 144 11.27 35.69 -10.37
C GLY A 144 10.99 37.12 -10.85
N LYS A 145 9.71 37.55 -10.86
CA LYS A 145 9.32 38.92 -11.22
C LYS A 145 9.73 39.94 -10.15
N GLU A 146 9.77 39.54 -8.88
CA GLU A 146 10.22 40.37 -7.77
C GLU A 146 11.76 40.53 -7.72
N GLY A 147 12.50 39.92 -8.64
CA GLY A 147 13.93 40.15 -8.83
C GLY A 147 14.84 39.03 -8.32
N ALA A 148 14.29 37.86 -7.94
CA ALA A 148 15.12 36.70 -7.60
C ALA A 148 15.96 36.25 -8.80
N ALA A 149 17.21 35.87 -8.55
CA ALA A 149 18.10 35.42 -9.60
C ALA A 149 17.57 34.12 -10.27
N PRO A 150 17.74 33.94 -11.59
CA PRO A 150 17.14 32.82 -12.34
C PRO A 150 17.50 31.44 -11.82
N ASN A 151 18.66 31.26 -11.19
CA ASN A 151 19.10 29.99 -10.61
C ASN A 151 18.18 29.52 -9.46
N TYR A 152 17.75 30.43 -8.58
CA TYR A 152 16.83 30.11 -7.48
C TYR A 152 15.46 29.72 -8.01
N VAL A 153 14.93 30.50 -8.95
CA VAL A 153 13.65 30.22 -9.61
C VAL A 153 13.67 28.85 -10.31
N MET A 154 14.75 28.54 -11.03
CA MET A 154 14.91 27.25 -11.72
C MET A 154 14.97 26.08 -10.74
N ARG A 155 15.71 26.21 -9.64
CA ARG A 155 15.79 25.19 -8.58
C ARG A 155 14.42 24.94 -7.97
N MET A 156 13.71 25.98 -7.55
CA MET A 156 12.37 25.83 -6.97
C MET A 156 11.38 25.21 -7.96
N LYS A 157 11.42 25.59 -9.25
CA LYS A 157 10.58 24.95 -10.30
C LYS A 157 10.87 23.45 -10.42
N THR A 158 12.14 23.06 -10.34
CA THR A 158 12.55 21.65 -10.38
C THR A 158 11.96 20.88 -9.21
N GLU A 159 12.00 21.42 -8.00
CA GLU A 159 11.44 20.76 -6.82
C GLU A 159 9.91 20.66 -6.87
N VAL A 160 9.21 21.67 -7.38
CA VAL A 160 7.76 21.56 -7.59
C VAL A 160 7.41 20.51 -8.66
N ALA A 161 8.21 20.42 -9.73
CA ALA A 161 8.04 19.36 -10.73
C ALA A 161 8.31 17.96 -10.13
N SER A 162 9.29 17.85 -9.24
CA SER A 162 9.56 16.62 -8.47
C SER A 162 8.35 16.22 -7.63
N LEU A 163 7.80 17.15 -6.83
CA LEU A 163 6.59 16.90 -6.03
C LEU A 163 5.39 16.48 -6.88
N LYS A 164 5.16 17.14 -8.03
CA LYS A 164 4.09 16.75 -8.97
C LYS A 164 4.28 15.32 -9.48
N LYS A 165 5.51 14.96 -9.87
CA LYS A 165 5.84 13.60 -10.32
C LYS A 165 5.58 12.58 -9.21
N THR A 166 6.00 12.88 -7.98
CA THR A 166 5.82 11.98 -6.84
C THR A 166 4.35 11.83 -6.45
N VAL A 167 3.55 12.90 -6.46
CA VAL A 167 2.09 12.81 -6.23
C VAL A 167 1.42 11.96 -7.30
N ASN A 168 1.74 12.18 -8.59
CA ASN A 168 1.20 11.35 -9.67
C ASN A 168 1.61 9.88 -9.53
N ARG A 169 2.82 9.60 -9.06
CA ARG A 169 3.31 8.24 -8.79
C ARG A 169 2.47 7.56 -7.71
N ILE A 170 2.16 8.26 -6.62
CA ILE A 170 1.21 7.75 -5.61
C ILE A 170 -0.14 7.43 -6.25
N SER A 171 -0.68 8.33 -7.08
CA SER A 171 -1.95 8.09 -7.79
C SER A 171 -1.89 6.86 -8.69
N VAL A 172 -0.76 6.61 -9.38
CA VAL A 172 -0.60 5.41 -10.20
C VAL A 172 -0.56 4.16 -9.33
N ILE A 173 0.24 4.14 -8.27
CA ILE A 173 0.34 2.97 -7.36
C ILE A 173 -1.02 2.63 -6.75
N ARG A 174 -1.76 3.63 -6.25
CA ARG A 174 -3.07 3.40 -5.62
C ARG A 174 -4.17 2.94 -6.57
N ASN A 175 -4.14 3.39 -7.83
CA ASN A 175 -5.22 3.15 -8.79
C ASN A 175 -4.90 2.03 -9.79
N THR A 176 -3.68 1.49 -9.76
CA THR A 176 -3.29 0.40 -10.65
C THR A 176 -3.29 -0.89 -9.86
N ASP A 177 -4.45 -1.54 -9.80
CA ASP A 177 -4.52 -2.92 -9.32
C ASP A 177 -3.60 -3.80 -10.19
N PHE A 178 -2.88 -4.73 -9.55
CA PHE A 178 -1.98 -5.65 -10.25
C PHE A 178 -2.81 -6.67 -11.04
N ILE A 179 -3.27 -6.29 -12.23
CA ILE A 179 -4.14 -7.07 -13.14
C ILE A 179 -5.29 -7.77 -12.37
N PRO A 180 -6.41 -7.07 -12.07
CA PRO A 180 -7.55 -7.63 -11.31
C PRO A 180 -8.02 -9.00 -11.79
N SER A 181 -7.95 -9.22 -13.11
CA SER A 181 -8.32 -10.49 -13.74
C SER A 181 -7.45 -11.67 -13.28
N VAL A 182 -6.17 -11.46 -12.99
CA VAL A 182 -5.26 -12.50 -12.52
C VAL A 182 -5.58 -12.88 -11.07
N PHE A 183 -5.90 -11.92 -10.20
CA PHE A 183 -6.35 -12.20 -8.84
C PHE A 183 -7.61 -13.05 -8.79
N ILE A 184 -8.62 -12.69 -9.57
CA ILE A 184 -9.87 -13.46 -9.64
C ILE A 184 -9.57 -14.87 -10.18
N SER A 185 -8.71 -14.97 -11.18
CA SER A 185 -8.33 -16.26 -11.77
C SER A 185 -7.61 -17.17 -10.77
N ILE A 186 -6.62 -16.64 -10.02
CA ILE A 186 -5.87 -17.46 -9.05
C ILE A 186 -6.74 -17.86 -7.85
N GLN A 187 -7.66 -16.99 -7.41
CA GLN A 187 -8.65 -17.34 -6.38
C GLN A 187 -9.57 -18.46 -6.86
N ALA A 188 -10.06 -18.39 -8.10
CA ALA A 188 -10.88 -19.45 -8.68
C ALA A 188 -10.11 -20.78 -8.78
N ILE A 189 -8.86 -20.74 -9.26
CA ILE A 189 -7.99 -21.92 -9.34
C ILE A 189 -7.76 -22.52 -7.95
N ALA A 190 -7.48 -21.69 -6.94
CA ALA A 190 -7.29 -22.14 -5.55
C ALA A 190 -8.56 -22.82 -4.98
N ILE A 191 -9.73 -22.22 -5.20
CA ILE A 191 -11.01 -22.79 -4.74
C ILE A 191 -11.27 -24.14 -5.42
N VAL A 192 -11.07 -24.23 -6.74
CA VAL A 192 -11.22 -25.49 -7.48
C VAL A 192 -10.23 -26.53 -6.96
N PHE A 193 -8.95 -26.17 -6.81
CA PHE A 193 -7.90 -27.05 -6.31
C PHE A 193 -8.26 -27.62 -4.93
N LEU A 194 -8.67 -26.77 -3.98
CA LEU A 194 -9.03 -27.22 -2.63
C LEU A 194 -10.32 -28.04 -2.62
N THR A 195 -11.30 -27.69 -3.45
CA THR A 195 -12.55 -28.45 -3.56
C THR A 195 -12.29 -29.85 -4.10
N VAL A 196 -11.53 -29.97 -5.19
CA VAL A 196 -11.15 -31.27 -5.77
C VAL A 196 -10.29 -32.06 -4.78
N TYR A 197 -9.36 -31.42 -4.06
CA TYR A 197 -8.60 -32.11 -3.01
C TYR A 197 -9.52 -32.62 -1.89
N CYS A 198 -10.54 -31.87 -1.50
CA CYS A 198 -11.46 -32.32 -0.47
C CYS A 198 -12.25 -33.57 -0.86
N LEU A 199 -12.60 -33.70 -2.15
CA LEU A 199 -13.28 -34.86 -2.72
C LEU A 199 -12.34 -36.01 -3.09
N LEU A 200 -11.03 -35.85 -2.91
CA LEU A 200 -10.02 -36.88 -3.14
C LEU A 200 -10.01 -37.92 -2.02
N ASN A 201 -10.07 -39.19 -2.41
CA ASN A 201 -9.84 -40.28 -1.47
C ASN A 201 -8.34 -40.38 -1.16
N VAL A 202 -7.98 -40.19 0.11
CA VAL A 202 -6.58 -40.22 0.59
C VAL A 202 -6.48 -41.22 1.72
N ASP A 203 -5.60 -42.21 1.55
CA ASP A 203 -5.31 -43.21 2.57
C ASP A 203 -3.94 -42.95 3.20
N PRO A 204 -3.83 -42.79 4.54
CA PRO A 204 -4.93 -42.72 5.51
C PRO A 204 -5.64 -41.35 5.48
N TRP A 205 -6.94 -41.36 5.79
CA TRP A 205 -7.80 -40.16 5.70
C TRP A 205 -7.27 -38.93 6.47
N TRP A 206 -6.71 -39.14 7.67
CA TRP A 206 -6.14 -38.06 8.47
C TRP A 206 -4.97 -37.36 7.76
N GLY A 207 -4.24 -38.06 6.89
CA GLY A 207 -3.19 -37.48 6.07
C GLY A 207 -3.75 -36.47 5.06
N GLY A 208 -4.88 -36.80 4.44
CA GLY A 208 -5.63 -35.88 3.58
C GLY A 208 -6.11 -34.65 4.34
N LEU A 209 -6.63 -34.82 5.55
CA LEU A 209 -7.05 -33.70 6.40
C LEU A 209 -5.88 -32.75 6.73
N ILE A 210 -4.71 -33.28 7.08
CA ILE A 210 -3.53 -32.45 7.38
C ILE A 210 -3.07 -31.69 6.13
N LEU A 211 -2.95 -32.38 5.00
CA LEU A 211 -2.46 -31.79 3.76
C LEU A 211 -3.37 -30.68 3.23
N VAL A 212 -4.70 -30.86 3.25
CA VAL A 212 -5.62 -29.81 2.78
C VAL A 212 -5.54 -28.56 3.64
N ASN A 213 -5.35 -28.72 4.96
CA ASN A 213 -5.19 -27.60 5.88
C ASN A 213 -3.87 -26.86 5.61
N ILE A 214 -2.78 -27.58 5.35
CA ILE A 214 -1.49 -26.98 4.97
C ILE A 214 -1.62 -26.22 3.65
N PHE A 215 -2.23 -26.81 2.63
CA PHE A 215 -2.40 -26.15 1.32
C PHE A 215 -3.27 -24.90 1.43
N THR A 216 -4.38 -25.00 2.17
CA THR A 216 -5.26 -23.85 2.44
C THR A 216 -4.48 -22.75 3.15
N PHE A 217 -3.74 -23.11 4.19
CA PHE A 217 -2.94 -22.15 4.95
C PHE A 217 -1.92 -21.44 4.06
N VAL A 218 -1.13 -22.16 3.27
CA VAL A 218 -0.10 -21.56 2.40
C VAL A 218 -0.73 -20.66 1.33
N ILE A 219 -1.71 -21.17 0.58
CA ILE A 219 -2.34 -20.42 -0.52
C ILE A 219 -3.00 -19.15 -0.01
N PHE A 220 -3.82 -19.25 1.05
CA PHE A 220 -4.52 -18.08 1.58
C PHE A 220 -3.62 -17.13 2.35
N SER A 221 -2.54 -17.60 2.96
CA SER A 221 -1.54 -16.70 3.56
C SER A 221 -0.91 -15.80 2.51
N ILE A 222 -0.53 -16.36 1.34
CA ILE A 222 0.04 -15.55 0.26
C ILE A 222 -1.03 -14.64 -0.34
N LEU A 223 -2.24 -15.13 -0.62
CA LEU A 223 -3.32 -14.29 -1.15
C LEU A 223 -3.65 -13.10 -0.23
N PHE A 224 -3.75 -13.34 1.08
CA PHE A 224 -4.04 -12.27 2.04
C PHE A 224 -2.85 -11.33 2.19
N LEU A 225 -1.62 -11.82 2.15
CA LEU A 225 -0.42 -10.99 2.15
C LEU A 225 -0.39 -10.06 0.93
N ILE A 226 -0.68 -10.59 -0.26
CA ILE A 226 -0.73 -9.77 -1.47
C ILE A 226 -1.78 -8.67 -1.32
N LYS A 227 -2.98 -9.02 -0.83
CA LYS A 227 -4.08 -8.06 -0.62
C LYS A 227 -3.74 -6.98 0.42
N ASP A 228 -3.02 -7.35 1.49
CA ASP A 228 -2.58 -6.38 2.52
C ASP A 228 -1.59 -5.36 1.92
N MET A 229 -0.70 -5.82 1.04
CA MET A 229 0.36 -4.97 0.48
C MET A 229 -0.07 -4.16 -0.76
N GLU A 230 -1.26 -4.40 -1.30
CA GLU A 230 -1.73 -3.81 -2.57
C GLU A 230 -1.96 -2.29 -2.49
N ASP A 231 -2.49 -1.79 -1.37
CA ASP A 231 -2.63 -0.35 -1.11
C ASP A 231 -1.75 0.11 0.07
N PRO A 232 -0.46 0.40 -0.18
CA PRO A 232 0.46 0.89 0.85
C PRO A 232 0.07 2.27 1.42
N PHE A 233 -0.90 2.96 0.81
CA PHE A 233 -1.41 4.28 1.19
C PHE A 233 -2.86 4.21 1.69
N GLY A 234 -3.34 3.04 2.11
CA GLY A 234 -4.72 2.76 2.55
C GLY A 234 -5.13 3.35 3.91
N TYR A 235 -4.66 4.55 4.23
CA TYR A 235 -4.92 5.25 5.49
C TYR A 235 -6.42 5.56 5.66
N ASP A 236 -6.97 5.22 6.83
CA ASP A 236 -8.38 5.42 7.16
C ASP A 236 -8.64 6.61 8.10
N GLY A 237 -7.60 7.40 8.40
CA GLY A 237 -7.68 8.55 9.29
C GLY A 237 -7.61 8.22 10.77
N THR A 238 -7.36 6.96 11.14
CA THR A 238 -6.91 6.62 12.49
C THR A 238 -5.40 6.86 12.60
N ASP A 239 -4.94 7.40 13.74
CA ASP A 239 -3.51 7.62 14.00
C ASP A 239 -2.71 6.31 14.19
N GLU A 240 -3.37 5.16 14.08
CA GLU A 240 -2.74 3.84 14.18
C GLU A 240 -2.33 3.35 12.79
N LEU A 241 -1.02 3.31 12.55
CA LEU A 241 -0.47 2.62 11.38
C LEU A 241 -0.96 1.17 11.37
N LYS A 242 -1.63 0.77 10.27
CA LYS A 242 -1.80 -0.66 10.00
C LYS A 242 -0.43 -1.27 9.69
N SER A 243 -0.27 -2.57 9.95
CA SER A 243 1.03 -3.27 9.81
C SER A 243 1.63 -3.23 8.41
N ASP A 244 0.81 -2.88 7.43
CA ASP A 244 0.98 -2.92 5.98
C ASP A 244 0.94 -1.53 5.33
N GLU A 245 0.72 -0.46 6.10
CA GLU A 245 0.80 0.93 5.62
C GLU A 245 2.23 1.46 5.75
N ILE A 246 2.67 2.29 4.80
CA ILE A 246 4.01 2.89 4.90
C ILE A 246 4.05 3.96 6.02
N SER A 247 5.21 4.12 6.66
CA SER A 247 5.40 5.14 7.67
C SER A 247 5.46 6.55 7.05
N LEU A 248 4.68 7.48 7.62
CA LEU A 248 4.72 8.91 7.31
C LEU A 248 5.52 9.71 8.34
N GLU A 249 6.24 9.05 9.25
CA GLU A 249 6.94 9.69 10.38
C GLU A 249 7.91 10.79 9.93
N VAL A 250 8.58 10.60 8.79
CA VAL A 250 9.52 11.61 8.26
C VAL A 250 8.78 12.90 7.86
N LEU A 251 7.56 12.79 7.32
CA LEU A 251 6.73 13.95 7.03
C LEU A 251 6.23 14.60 8.31
N ASP A 252 5.86 13.81 9.33
CA ASP A 252 5.42 14.35 10.62
C ASP A 252 6.55 15.10 11.34
N ASN A 253 7.78 14.58 11.26
CA ASN A 253 8.96 15.24 11.80
C ASN A 253 9.29 16.53 11.05
N LEU A 254 9.17 16.53 9.71
CA LEU A 254 9.35 17.74 8.91
C LEU A 254 8.27 18.80 9.22
N GLN A 255 7.02 18.38 9.40
CA GLN A 255 5.93 19.30 9.79
C GLN A 255 6.23 19.96 11.14
N LYS A 256 6.68 19.19 12.14
CA LYS A 256 7.08 19.74 13.44
C LYS A 256 8.24 20.74 13.31
N GLU A 257 9.21 20.45 12.45
CA GLU A 257 10.32 21.38 12.18
C GLU A 257 9.82 22.69 11.56
N PHE A 258 8.91 22.61 10.58
CA PHE A 258 8.30 23.79 9.99
C PHE A 258 7.51 24.63 10.99
N ASP A 259 6.80 24.00 11.92
CA ASP A 259 6.03 24.70 12.95
C ASP A 259 6.96 25.41 13.95
N GLN A 260 8.09 24.79 14.32
CA GLN A 260 9.08 25.37 15.23
C GLN A 260 9.79 26.59 14.66
N LYS A 261 10.15 26.59 13.37
CA LYS A 261 10.88 27.69 12.71
C LYS A 261 10.02 28.93 12.39
N THR A 262 8.77 28.96 12.86
CA THR A 262 7.83 30.08 12.62
C THR A 262 7.54 30.90 13.87
N ASN A 263 7.97 30.43 15.04
CA ASN A 263 7.98 31.19 16.29
C ASN A 263 9.32 31.87 16.49
#